data_AF-A1K2E6-F1
#
_entry.id   AF-A1K2E6-F1
#
_cell.length_a   1.000
_cell.length_b   1.000
_cell.length_c   1.000
_cell.angle_alpha   90.00
_cell.angle_beta   90.00
_cell.angle_gamma   90.00
#
_symmetry.space_group_name_H-M   'P 1'
#
loop_
_entity.id
_entity.type
_entity.pdbx_description
1 polymer ?
#
loop_
_entity_poly.entity_id
_entity_poly.type
_entity_poly.pdbx_seq_one_letter_code
_entity_poly.pdbx_strand_id
1 'polypeptide(L)'
;MDMKSGLPPESPERRTRQRFLALRRGEPCFWASVAGRRVALVDLSIEGFAFVGPATTATEPFAVVLHRAGVPDEIHARASVVNVGGSGDDALLGCRFTSLGNAEAALLQDWLVAHVIMNATVRITEKDAIAIVRGGSLI
;
A
#
# COMPACT_ATOMS: atom_id res chain seq x y z
N MET A 1 13.47 47.34 -8.11
CA MET A 1 12.36 47.53 -7.16
C MET A 1 11.09 47.11 -7.90
N ASP A 2 10.47 45.96 -7.72
CA ASP A 2 10.62 44.92 -6.70
C ASP A 2 10.18 43.58 -7.27
N MET A 3 10.95 42.54 -6.92
CA MET A 3 10.59 41.14 -7.07
C MET A 3 9.43 40.83 -6.12
N LYS A 4 8.29 40.36 -6.64
CA LYS A 4 7.31 39.63 -5.82
C LYS A 4 7.38 38.14 -6.14
N SER A 5 8.24 37.50 -5.35
CA SER A 5 8.09 36.17 -4.74
C SER A 5 7.06 35.24 -5.38
N GLY A 6 7.51 34.40 -6.31
CA GLY A 6 6.88 33.12 -6.56
C GLY A 6 7.35 32.15 -5.49
N LEU A 7 6.50 31.89 -4.49
CA LEU A 7 6.67 30.68 -3.68
C LEU A 7 6.60 29.49 -4.65
N PRO A 8 7.58 28.58 -4.68
CA PRO A 8 7.44 27.35 -5.44
C PRO A 8 6.23 26.60 -4.88
N PRO A 9 5.44 25.92 -5.74
CA PRO A 9 4.37 25.05 -5.26
C PRO A 9 4.97 24.08 -4.25
N GLU A 10 4.31 23.94 -3.10
CA GLU A 10 4.67 22.92 -2.11
C GLU A 10 4.87 21.61 -2.85
N SER A 11 6.10 21.07 -2.75
CA SER A 11 6.46 19.86 -3.46
C SER A 11 5.44 18.79 -3.08
N PRO A 12 4.73 18.16 -4.04
CA PRO A 12 3.82 17.07 -3.71
C PRO A 12 4.66 16.05 -2.97
N GLU A 13 4.33 15.82 -1.70
CA GLU A 13 5.06 14.97 -0.76
C GLU A 13 5.51 13.70 -1.50
N ARG A 14 6.80 13.66 -1.86
CA ARG A 14 7.37 12.58 -2.67
C ARG A 14 7.19 11.31 -1.85
N ARG A 15 6.45 10.33 -2.38
CA ARG A 15 6.19 9.03 -1.75
C ARG A 15 7.47 8.50 -1.11
N THR A 16 7.53 8.59 0.20
CA THR A 16 8.76 8.33 0.98
C THR A 16 9.04 6.84 1.13
N ARG A 17 8.07 5.98 0.79
CA ARG A 17 8.12 4.53 0.99
C ARG A 17 7.76 3.75 -0.27
N GLN A 18 8.43 2.61 -0.43
CA GLN A 18 8.29 1.75 -1.60
C GLN A 18 6.94 1.03 -1.59
N ARG A 19 6.30 0.97 -2.77
CA ARG A 19 5.08 0.19 -3.00
C ARG A 19 5.45 -1.08 -3.72
N PHE A 20 4.92 -2.20 -3.23
CA PHE A 20 5.15 -3.51 -3.81
C PHE A 20 3.92 -3.91 -4.62
N LEU A 21 4.13 -4.36 -5.86
CA LEU A 21 3.06 -4.98 -6.63
C LEU A 21 2.54 -6.19 -5.85
N ALA A 22 1.23 -6.29 -5.68
CA ALA A 22 0.58 -7.35 -4.91
C ALA A 22 0.42 -8.65 -5.71
N LEU A 23 1.42 -8.95 -6.55
CA LEU A 23 1.48 -10.13 -7.41
C LEU A 23 2.67 -10.99 -7.01
N ARG A 24 2.48 -12.31 -7.05
CA ARG A 24 3.55 -13.31 -6.98
C ARG A 24 3.46 -14.19 -8.20
N ARG A 25 4.51 -14.19 -9.03
CA ARG A 25 4.54 -14.93 -10.32
C ARG A 25 3.34 -14.59 -11.23
N GLY A 26 2.92 -13.33 -11.24
CA GLY A 26 1.80 -12.84 -12.05
C GLY A 26 0.42 -13.00 -11.41
N GLU A 27 0.30 -13.73 -10.31
CA GLU A 27 -0.97 -14.00 -9.64
C GLU A 27 -1.16 -13.09 -8.41
N PRO A 28 -2.38 -12.59 -8.13
CA PRO A 28 -2.67 -11.86 -6.89
C PRO A 28 -2.32 -12.66 -5.64
N CYS A 29 -1.60 -12.04 -4.71
CA CYS A 29 -1.20 -12.68 -3.45
C CYS A 29 -1.62 -11.91 -2.19
N PHE A 30 -2.21 -10.72 -2.35
CA PHE A 30 -2.82 -9.94 -1.29
C PHE A 30 -4.23 -9.50 -1.65
N TRP A 31 -5.11 -9.48 -0.66
CA TRP A 31 -6.49 -9.00 -0.80
C TRP A 31 -6.86 -8.09 0.36
N ALA A 32 -7.82 -7.21 0.13
CA ALA A 32 -8.52 -6.48 1.17
C ALA A 32 -9.99 -6.91 1.20
N SER A 33 -10.56 -7.01 2.39
CA SER A 33 -12.01 -7.06 2.58
C SER A 33 -12.49 -5.65 2.89
N VAL A 34 -13.20 -5.03 1.96
CA VAL A 34 -13.74 -3.67 2.04
C VAL A 34 -15.24 -3.73 1.82
N ALA A 35 -16.03 -3.17 2.75
CA ALA A 35 -17.50 -3.20 2.68
C ALA A 35 -18.08 -4.61 2.44
N GLY A 36 -17.49 -5.64 3.08
CA GLY A 36 -17.90 -7.04 2.94
C GLY A 36 -17.49 -7.71 1.63
N ARG A 37 -16.77 -7.02 0.74
CA ARG A 37 -16.26 -7.57 -0.52
C ARG A 37 -14.76 -7.79 -0.44
N ARG A 38 -14.31 -9.00 -0.83
CA ARG A 38 -12.89 -9.29 -0.99
C ARG A 38 -12.43 -8.83 -2.36
N VAL A 39 -11.44 -7.94 -2.39
CA VAL A 39 -10.85 -7.35 -3.60
C VAL A 39 -9.35 -7.64 -3.64
N ALA A 40 -8.84 -7.95 -4.83
CA ALA A 40 -7.40 -8.10 -5.03
C ALA A 40 -6.71 -6.74 -4.93
N LEU A 41 -5.56 -6.70 -4.25
CA LEU A 41 -4.74 -5.49 -4.23
C LEU A 41 -3.95 -5.37 -5.54
N VAL A 42 -3.72 -4.14 -5.96
CA VAL A 42 -2.80 -3.76 -7.03
C VAL A 42 -1.40 -3.56 -6.46
N ASP A 43 -1.32 -2.76 -5.39
CA ASP A 43 -0.10 -2.51 -4.65
C ASP A 43 -0.35 -2.49 -3.13
N LEU A 44 0.72 -2.73 -2.36
CA LEU A 44 0.73 -2.69 -0.90
C LEU A 44 2.05 -2.08 -0.41
N SER A 45 1.98 -1.28 0.65
CA SER A 45 3.12 -0.78 1.43
C SER A 45 2.77 -0.78 2.91
N ILE A 46 3.72 -0.38 3.76
CA ILE A 46 3.46 -0.21 5.20
C ILE A 46 2.55 0.98 5.53
N GLU A 47 2.24 1.86 4.57
CA GLU A 47 1.39 3.05 4.78
C GLU A 47 0.04 2.98 4.06
N GLY A 48 -0.12 2.06 3.11
CA GLY A 48 -1.34 2.00 2.32
C GLY A 48 -1.33 0.91 1.28
N PHE A 49 -2.36 0.94 0.45
CA PHE A 49 -2.60 -0.06 -0.58
C PHE A 49 -3.42 0.55 -1.70
N ALA A 50 -3.49 -0.14 -2.83
CA ALA A 50 -4.38 0.21 -3.92
C ALA A 50 -5.19 -0.98 -4.39
N PHE A 51 -6.42 -0.75 -4.86
CA PHE A 51 -7.28 -1.77 -5.46
C PHE A 51 -8.20 -1.14 -6.51
N VAL A 52 -8.82 -1.97 -7.35
CA VAL A 52 -9.83 -1.53 -8.31
C VAL A 52 -11.22 -1.79 -7.75
N GLY A 53 -12.08 -0.77 -7.77
CA GLY A 53 -13.46 -0.89 -7.32
C GLY A 53 -14.26 0.41 -7.51
N PRO A 54 -15.48 0.47 -6.95
CA PRO A 54 -16.39 1.60 -7.18
C PRO A 54 -15.79 2.92 -6.67
N ALA A 55 -15.80 3.96 -7.51
CA ALA A 55 -15.29 5.29 -7.16
C ALA A 55 -16.03 5.95 -5.97
N THR A 56 -17.21 5.43 -5.64
CA THR A 56 -18.03 5.84 -4.49
C THR A 56 -17.52 5.31 -3.16
N THR A 57 -16.48 4.47 -3.15
CA THR A 57 -15.80 4.05 -1.92
C THR A 57 -15.20 5.30 -1.25
N ALA A 58 -15.78 5.70 -0.13
CA ALA A 58 -16.04 7.11 0.19
C ALA A 58 -14.88 7.89 0.84
N THR A 59 -15.16 9.20 0.99
CA THR A 59 -14.41 10.30 1.63
C THR A 59 -14.12 10.14 3.13
N GLU A 60 -14.61 9.09 3.78
CA GLU A 60 -14.43 8.82 5.21
C GLU A 60 -13.55 7.60 5.47
N PRO A 61 -12.86 7.52 6.63
CA PRO A 61 -12.10 6.34 7.01
C PRO A 61 -12.99 5.09 7.18
N PHE A 62 -12.72 4.04 6.42
CA PHE A 62 -13.42 2.76 6.46
C PHE A 62 -12.60 1.66 7.12
N ALA A 63 -13.27 0.62 7.63
CA ALA A 63 -12.62 -0.58 8.15
C ALA A 63 -12.16 -1.48 6.99
N VAL A 64 -10.97 -2.05 7.11
CA VAL A 64 -10.39 -2.97 6.13
C VAL A 64 -9.71 -4.13 6.84
N VAL A 65 -9.82 -5.32 6.25
CA VAL A 65 -9.06 -6.51 6.68
C VAL A 65 -8.19 -6.95 5.53
N LEU A 66 -6.87 -7.04 5.73
CA LEU A 66 -5.94 -7.55 4.72
C LEU A 66 -5.73 -9.06 4.90
N HIS A 67 -5.56 -9.72 3.75
CA HIS A 67 -5.38 -11.16 3.62
C HIS A 67 -4.18 -11.45 2.74
N ARG A 68 -3.44 -12.51 3.05
CA ARG A 68 -2.30 -12.97 2.25
C ARG A 68 -2.46 -14.44 1.84
N ALA A 69 -2.01 -14.76 0.63
CA ALA A 69 -2.13 -16.12 0.09
C ALA A 69 -1.36 -17.12 0.95
N GLY A 70 -2.04 -18.19 1.39
CA GLY A 70 -1.41 -19.27 2.16
C GLY A 70 -1.03 -18.90 3.60
N VAL A 71 -1.51 -17.75 4.11
CA VAL A 71 -1.30 -17.31 5.50
C VAL A 71 -2.67 -17.08 6.13
N PRO A 72 -2.98 -17.71 7.27
CA PRO A 72 -4.29 -17.60 7.91
C PRO A 72 -4.47 -16.29 8.71
N ASP A 73 -3.37 -15.65 9.09
CA ASP A 73 -3.43 -14.40 9.85
C ASP A 73 -4.14 -13.29 9.06
N GLU A 74 -4.84 -12.42 9.78
CA GLU A 74 -5.53 -11.26 9.23
C GLU A 74 -4.95 -9.98 9.82
N ILE A 75 -4.93 -8.91 9.01
CA ILE A 75 -4.49 -7.58 9.47
C ILE A 75 -5.70 -6.65 9.45
N HIS A 76 -6.13 -6.21 10.62
CA HIS A 76 -7.29 -5.33 10.80
C HIS A 76 -6.82 -3.88 10.88
N ALA A 77 -7.43 -2.99 10.09
CA ALA A 77 -7.02 -1.60 10.01
C ALA A 77 -8.19 -0.67 9.67
N ARG A 78 -7.95 0.65 9.78
CA ARG A 78 -8.77 1.67 9.11
C ARG A 78 -7.98 2.35 8.01
N ALA A 79 -8.64 2.69 6.92
CA ALA A 79 -8.03 3.35 5.78
C ALA A 79 -8.95 4.43 5.19
N SER A 80 -8.37 5.40 4.50
CA SER A 80 -9.09 6.43 3.74
C SER A 80 -8.61 6.41 2.29
N VAL A 81 -9.54 6.64 1.36
CA VAL A 81 -9.18 6.90 -0.04
C VAL A 81 -8.48 8.25 -0.12
N VAL A 82 -7.26 8.26 -0.66
CA VAL A 82 -6.44 9.47 -0.84
C VAL A 82 -6.25 9.83 -2.31
N ASN A 83 -6.55 8.91 -3.23
CA ASN A 83 -6.50 9.16 -4.66
C ASN A 83 -7.46 8.23 -5.40
N VAL A 84 -8.09 8.75 -6.45
CA VAL A 84 -8.93 7.98 -7.38
C VAL A 84 -8.37 8.18 -8.78
N GLY A 85 -8.01 7.08 -9.45
CA GLY A 85 -7.43 7.10 -10.79
C GLY A 85 -8.31 6.35 -11.79
N GLY A 86 -8.52 6.94 -12.96
CA GLY A 86 -9.32 6.36 -14.05
C GLY A 86 -10.70 7.01 -14.18
N SER A 87 -11.41 6.65 -15.25
CA SER A 87 -12.76 7.12 -15.57
C SER A 87 -13.63 5.93 -15.95
N GLY A 88 -14.67 5.66 -15.18
CA GLY A 88 -15.56 4.50 -15.36
C GLY A 88 -16.28 4.12 -14.07
N ASP A 89 -17.07 3.06 -14.12
CA ASP A 89 -17.79 2.53 -12.95
C ASP A 89 -16.85 1.97 -11.88
N ASP A 90 -15.72 1.40 -12.32
CA ASP A 90 -14.61 0.98 -11.47
C ASP A 90 -13.40 1.90 -11.69
N ALA A 91 -12.78 2.32 -10.60
CA ALA A 91 -11.60 3.17 -10.58
C ALA A 91 -10.48 2.54 -9.74
N LEU A 92 -9.24 2.94 -10.02
CA LEU A 92 -8.09 2.61 -9.17
C LEU A 92 -8.13 3.50 -7.92
N LEU A 93 -8.37 2.89 -6.77
CA LEU A 93 -8.47 3.57 -5.48
C LEU A 93 -7.14 3.41 -4.74
N GLY A 94 -6.45 4.52 -4.53
CA GLY A 94 -5.28 4.59 -3.65
C GLY A 94 -5.72 4.91 -2.23
N CYS A 95 -5.41 4.04 -1.28
CA CYS A 95 -5.81 4.16 0.11
C CYS A 95 -4.59 4.33 1.04
N ARG A 96 -4.77 5.08 2.13
CA ARG A 96 -3.79 5.24 3.21
C ARG A 96 -4.36 4.67 4.50
N PHE A 97 -3.57 3.91 5.25
CA PHE A 97 -3.94 3.49 6.60
C PHE A 97 -4.04 4.72 7.52
N THR A 98 -5.18 4.89 8.16
CA THR A 98 -5.43 5.95 9.15
C THR A 98 -5.32 5.43 10.58
N SER A 99 -5.49 4.11 10.77
CA SER A 99 -5.24 3.43 12.04
C SER A 99 -4.78 2.00 11.78
N LEU A 100 -3.69 1.60 12.42
CA LEU A 100 -3.11 0.26 12.36
C LEU A 100 -2.46 -0.01 13.73
N GLY A 101 -2.85 -1.10 14.39
CA GLY A 101 -2.26 -1.46 15.67
C GLY A 101 -0.79 -1.90 15.53
N ASN A 102 -0.03 -1.89 16.62
CA ASN A 102 1.40 -2.19 16.57
C ASN A 102 1.67 -3.64 16.17
N ALA A 103 0.83 -4.59 16.59
CA ALA A 103 0.94 -6.00 16.22
C ALA A 103 0.66 -6.20 14.73
N GLU A 104 -0.39 -5.54 14.24
CA GLU A 104 -0.81 -5.53 12.84
C GLU A 104 0.24 -4.87 11.95
N ALA A 105 0.88 -3.79 12.41
CA ALA A 105 1.97 -3.12 11.72
C ALA A 105 3.22 -4.01 11.62
N ALA A 106 3.56 -4.73 12.69
CA ALA A 106 4.67 -5.68 12.67
C ALA A 106 4.39 -6.83 11.69
N LEU A 107 3.17 -7.40 11.74
CA LEU A 107 2.75 -8.47 10.84
C LEU A 107 2.74 -8.01 9.37
N LEU A 108 2.27 -6.79 9.09
CA LEU A 108 2.31 -6.21 7.75
C LEU A 108 3.75 -6.08 7.24
N GLN A 109 4.67 -5.63 8.10
CA GLN A 109 6.08 -5.55 7.74
C GLN A 109 6.64 -6.92 7.38
N ASP A 110 6.37 -7.95 8.18
CA ASP A 110 6.86 -9.31 7.95
C ASP A 110 6.29 -9.90 6.65
N TRP A 111 5.01 -9.64 6.37
CA TRP A 111 4.38 -10.02 5.10
C TRP A 111 5.08 -9.39 3.90
N LEU A 112 5.41 -8.10 3.98
CA LEU A 112 6.10 -7.38 2.91
C LEU A 112 7.55 -7.83 2.77
N VAL A 113 8.27 -8.08 3.86
CA VAL A 113 9.63 -8.62 3.84
C VAL A 113 9.66 -9.97 3.14
N ALA A 114 8.78 -10.89 3.52
CA ALA A 114 8.67 -12.18 2.87
C ALA A 114 8.31 -12.03 1.38
N HIS A 115 7.42 -11.11 1.04
CA HIS A 115 7.04 -10.83 -0.35
C HIS A 115 8.22 -10.33 -1.19
N VAL A 116 9.01 -9.41 -0.64
CA VAL A 116 10.21 -8.86 -1.28
C VAL A 116 11.25 -9.95 -1.53
N ILE A 117 11.56 -10.78 -0.54
CA ILE A 117 12.50 -11.90 -0.69
C ILE A 117 12.02 -12.89 -1.76
N MET A 118 10.73 -13.21 -1.79
CA MET A 118 10.16 -14.16 -2.75
C MET A 118 10.10 -13.65 -4.20
N ASN A 119 10.11 -12.33 -4.41
CA ASN A 119 10.07 -11.71 -5.75
C ASN A 119 11.43 -11.14 -6.19
N ALA A 120 12.44 -11.14 -5.33
CA ALA A 120 13.77 -10.67 -5.67
C ALA A 120 14.39 -11.55 -6.77
N THR A 121 14.90 -10.91 -7.82
CA THR A 121 15.66 -11.58 -8.90
C THR A 121 17.12 -11.81 -8.53
N VAL A 122 17.59 -11.17 -7.46
CA VAL A 122 18.93 -11.31 -6.89
C VAL A 122 18.83 -11.79 -5.45
N ARG A 123 19.89 -12.43 -4.94
CA ARG A 123 19.94 -12.81 -3.52
C ARG A 123 20.05 -11.56 -2.67
N ILE A 124 19.07 -11.34 -1.80
CA ILE A 124 19.05 -10.29 -0.79
C ILE A 124 18.92 -10.93 0.59
N THR A 125 19.48 -10.27 1.61
CA THR A 125 19.31 -10.71 2.98
C THR A 125 17.97 -10.21 3.54
N GLU A 126 17.53 -10.79 4.65
CA GLU A 126 16.35 -10.29 5.38
C GLU A 126 16.53 -8.84 5.84
N LYS A 127 17.74 -8.47 6.26
CA LYS A 127 18.09 -7.09 6.62
C LYS A 127 17.87 -6.13 5.44
N ASP A 128 18.26 -6.53 4.24
CA ASP A 128 18.07 -5.72 3.03
C ASP A 128 16.58 -5.59 2.69
N ALA A 129 15.82 -6.68 2.81
CA ALA A 129 14.38 -6.67 2.59
C ALA A 129 13.65 -5.76 3.60
N ILE A 130 14.03 -5.77 4.88
CA ILE A 130 13.50 -4.85 5.89
C ILE A 130 13.80 -3.39 5.52
N ALA A 131 15.03 -3.10 5.08
CA ALA A 131 15.41 -1.77 4.64
C ALA A 131 14.54 -1.30 3.47
N ILE A 132 14.35 -2.14 2.46
CA ILE A 132 13.45 -1.91 1.31
C ILE A 132 12.03 -1.57 1.77
N VAL A 133 11.44 -2.42 2.61
CA VAL A 133 10.07 -2.25 3.10
C VAL A 133 9.89 -0.92 3.86
N ARG A 134 10.92 -0.48 4.59
CA ARG A 134 10.91 0.77 5.34
C ARG A 134 11.23 2.02 4.49
N GLY A 135 11.49 1.86 3.19
CA GLY A 135 11.78 2.95 2.26
C GLY A 135 13.27 3.20 2.00
N GLY A 136 14.16 2.32 2.46
CA GLY A 136 15.56 2.32 2.03
C GLY A 136 15.69 1.76 0.62
N SER A 137 16.27 2.50 -0.32
CA SER A 137 16.62 1.97 -1.63
C SER A 137 17.89 1.13 -1.52
N LEU A 138 17.96 -0.06 -2.13
CA LEU A 138 19.25 -0.63 -2.51
C LEU A 138 19.75 0.17 -3.71
N ILE A 139 20.69 1.06 -3.48
CA ILE A 139 21.55 1.63 -4.52
C ILE A 139 22.94 1.04 -4.31
#